data_AF-A0A3A0AS07-F1
#
_entry.id   AF-A0A3A0AS07-F1
#
_cell.length_a   1.000
_cell.length_b   1.000
_cell.length_c   1.000
_cell.angle_alpha   90.00
_cell.angle_beta   90.00
_cell.angle_gamma   90.00
#
_symmetry.space_group_name_H-M   'P 1'
#
loop_
_entity.id
_entity.type
_entity.pdbx_description
1 polymer ?
#
loop_
_entity_poly.entity_id
_entity_poly.type
_entity_poly.pdbx_seq_one_letter_code
_entity_poly.pdbx_strand_id
1 'polypeptide(L)'
;MIDSWTPSASDDSYPFRDLLRDVLSPGAVGALEQLSDRILDIYGLDLLLEERLPLDDRPRHVEALETRLKRVVRFLPPEVSPMPNEVYTAIEFLMYEIHGEPVRVGEAWLRLELLADEIRARPLLHDLVTGRAN
;
A
#
# COMPACT_ATOMS: atom_id res chain seq x y z
N MET A 1 17.51 45.55 -10.86
CA MET A 1 16.47 44.54 -11.08
C MET A 1 17.12 43.22 -10.73
N ILE A 2 17.00 42.79 -9.47
CA ILE A 2 17.69 41.60 -8.98
C ILE A 2 16.76 40.43 -9.27
N ASP A 3 17.21 39.53 -10.15
CA ASP A 3 16.57 38.27 -10.44
C ASP A 3 16.33 37.53 -9.12
N SER A 4 15.06 37.39 -8.77
CA SER A 4 14.63 36.58 -7.64
C SER A 4 14.67 35.13 -8.10
N TRP A 5 15.84 34.51 -8.01
CA TRP A 5 15.95 33.06 -8.13
C TRP A 5 15.30 32.45 -6.88
N THR A 6 14.01 32.14 -6.97
CA THR A 6 13.39 31.15 -6.08
C THR A 6 13.92 29.79 -6.50
N PRO A 7 14.62 29.04 -5.63
CA PRO A 7 14.85 27.63 -5.92
C PRO A 7 13.49 26.99 -6.10
N SER A 8 13.24 26.42 -7.30
CA SER A 8 12.19 25.43 -7.47
C SER A 8 12.37 24.41 -6.35
N ALA A 9 11.31 24.16 -5.57
CA ALA A 9 11.29 23.05 -4.63
C ALA A 9 11.91 21.84 -5.35
N SER A 10 12.90 21.23 -4.71
CA SER A 10 13.60 20.06 -5.23
C SER A 10 12.58 19.07 -5.75
N ASP A 11 12.74 18.65 -7.01
CA ASP A 11 11.98 17.59 -7.68
C ASP A 11 12.32 16.20 -7.08
N ASP A 12 12.62 16.18 -5.78
CA ASP A 12 13.05 15.03 -5.02
C ASP A 12 11.80 14.23 -4.68
N SER A 13 11.72 13.07 -5.31
CA SER A 13 10.65 12.10 -5.10
C SER A 13 11.24 10.76 -4.67
N TYR A 14 10.40 9.95 -4.04
CA TYR A 14 10.74 8.59 -3.67
C TYR A 14 9.65 7.63 -4.18
N PRO A 15 10.02 6.39 -4.53
CA PRO A 15 9.02 5.41 -4.96
C PRO A 15 8.18 4.98 -3.76
N PHE A 16 6.89 4.73 -4.00
CA PHE A 16 5.97 4.26 -2.97
C PHE A 16 6.49 2.97 -2.29
N ARG A 17 7.17 2.11 -3.04
CA ARG A 17 7.88 0.93 -2.50
C ARG A 17 8.77 1.24 -1.31
N ASP A 18 9.48 2.37 -1.32
CA ASP A 18 10.38 2.73 -0.22
C ASP A 18 9.59 3.11 1.03
N LEU A 19 8.41 3.74 0.89
CA LEU A 19 7.49 3.93 2.01
C LEU A 19 7.08 2.60 2.63
N LEU A 20 6.67 1.66 1.77
CA LEU A 20 6.12 0.38 2.20
C LEU A 20 7.16 -0.48 2.92
N ARG A 21 8.43 -0.41 2.51
CA ARG A 21 9.54 -1.11 3.16
C ARG A 21 9.85 -0.57 4.56
N ASP A 22 9.60 0.71 4.81
CA ASP A 22 9.78 1.32 6.13
C ASP A 22 8.67 0.89 7.10
N VAL A 23 7.46 0.63 6.60
CA VAL A 23 6.25 0.52 7.42
C VAL A 23 5.67 -0.89 7.50
N LEU A 24 5.73 -1.67 6.41
CA LEU A 24 5.10 -2.99 6.34
C LEU A 24 6.08 -4.12 6.68
N SER A 25 5.55 -5.28 7.03
CA SER A 25 6.34 -6.51 7.07
C SER A 25 6.96 -6.85 5.69
N PRO A 26 8.15 -7.47 5.65
CA PRO A 26 8.77 -7.91 4.39
C PRO A 26 7.87 -8.85 3.56
N GLY A 27 7.07 -9.68 4.24
CA GLY A 27 6.12 -10.57 3.59
C GLY A 27 5.00 -9.81 2.87
N ALA A 28 4.47 -8.74 3.48
CA ALA A 28 3.46 -7.89 2.83
C ALA A 28 4.02 -7.17 1.60
N VAL A 29 5.25 -6.63 1.68
CA VAL A 29 5.92 -6.03 0.51
C VAL A 29 6.13 -7.06 -0.59
N GLY A 30 6.59 -8.26 -0.25
CA GLY A 30 6.75 -9.36 -1.21
C GLY A 30 5.44 -9.84 -1.82
N ALA A 31 4.33 -9.78 -1.08
CA ALA A 31 2.99 -10.07 -1.61
C ALA A 31 2.52 -8.99 -2.59
N LEU A 32 2.73 -7.70 -2.27
CA LEU A 32 2.44 -6.58 -3.16
C LEU A 32 3.26 -6.67 -4.46
N GLU A 33 4.54 -7.02 -4.38
CA GLU A 33 5.41 -7.24 -5.55
C GLU A 33 4.87 -8.37 -6.45
N GLN A 34 4.46 -9.50 -5.87
CA GLN A 34 3.93 -10.65 -6.63
C GLN A 34 2.53 -10.43 -7.21
N LEU A 35 1.75 -9.54 -6.60
CA LEU A 35 0.37 -9.24 -7.00
C LEU A 35 0.26 -7.97 -7.83
N SER A 36 1.36 -7.23 -8.04
CA SER A 36 1.35 -5.87 -8.61
C SER A 36 0.45 -5.76 -9.83
N ASP A 37 0.66 -6.59 -10.86
CA ASP A 37 -0.14 -6.53 -12.10
C ASP A 37 -1.64 -6.75 -11.85
N ARG A 38 -2.00 -7.67 -10.95
CA ARG A 38 -3.41 -7.93 -10.60
C ARG A 38 -4.01 -6.81 -9.77
N ILE A 39 -3.22 -6.20 -8.90
CA ILE A 39 -3.66 -5.03 -8.13
C ILE A 39 -3.92 -3.87 -9.09
N LEU A 40 -3.03 -3.62 -10.05
CA LEU A 40 -3.25 -2.59 -11.08
C LEU A 40 -4.57 -2.83 -11.82
N ASP A 41 -4.81 -4.07 -12.26
CA ASP A 41 -6.05 -4.45 -12.96
C ASP A 41 -7.31 -4.28 -12.07
N ILE A 42 -7.29 -4.82 -10.84
CA ILE A 42 -8.45 -4.82 -9.92
C ILE A 42 -8.80 -3.40 -9.48
N TYR A 43 -7.79 -2.59 -9.20
CA TYR A 43 -7.97 -1.26 -8.66
C TYR A 43 -8.06 -0.18 -9.75
N GLY A 44 -7.68 -0.49 -10.99
CA GLY A 44 -7.68 0.47 -12.10
C GLY A 44 -6.56 1.50 -11.96
N LEU A 45 -5.41 1.08 -11.44
CA LEU A 45 -4.25 1.93 -11.20
C LEU A 45 -3.28 1.86 -12.37
N ASP A 46 -2.64 3.00 -12.69
CA ASP A 46 -1.55 3.05 -13.67
C ASP A 46 -0.22 2.56 -13.07
N LEU A 47 0.03 2.93 -11.81
CA LEU A 47 1.23 2.59 -11.05
C LEU A 47 0.88 2.20 -9.62
N LEU A 48 1.70 1.31 -9.05
CA LEU A 48 1.60 0.87 -7.65
C LEU A 48 2.91 1.15 -6.91
N LEU A 49 3.89 0.26 -7.05
CA LEU A 49 5.13 0.33 -6.27
C LEU A 49 6.08 1.44 -6.73
N GLU A 50 6.00 1.82 -8.00
CA GLU A 50 6.85 2.84 -8.61
C GLU A 50 6.22 4.23 -8.62
N GLU A 51 5.04 4.39 -8.02
CA GLU A 51 4.41 5.71 -7.87
C GLU A 51 5.37 6.67 -7.17
N ARG A 52 5.52 7.89 -7.71
CA ARG A 52 6.51 8.86 -7.23
C ARG A 52 5.86 9.85 -6.29
N LEU A 53 6.28 9.80 -5.03
CA LEU A 53 5.75 10.65 -3.98
C LEU A 53 6.72 11.79 -3.62
N PRO A 54 6.23 12.98 -3.25
CA PRO A 54 7.07 14.09 -2.82
C PRO A 54 7.88 13.73 -1.58
N LEU A 55 9.21 13.91 -1.61
CA LEU A 55 10.08 13.53 -0.50
C LEU A 55 9.77 14.29 0.79
N ASP A 56 9.36 15.56 0.68
CA ASP A 56 8.99 16.41 1.83
C ASP A 56 7.79 15.86 2.62
N ASP A 57 6.91 15.10 1.95
CA ASP A 57 5.75 14.46 2.57
C ASP A 57 6.06 13.10 3.20
N ARG A 58 7.26 12.52 2.98
CA ARG A 58 7.59 11.16 3.44
C ARG A 58 7.33 10.94 4.93
N PRO A 59 7.73 11.83 5.87
CA PRO A 59 7.45 11.62 7.29
C PRO A 59 5.95 11.57 7.60
N ARG A 60 5.15 12.42 6.93
CA ARG A 60 3.69 12.45 7.07
C ARG A 60 3.08 11.16 6.55
N HIS A 61 3.53 10.67 5.39
CA HIS A 61 3.04 9.42 4.81
C HIS A 61 3.36 8.22 5.71
N VAL A 62 4.57 8.15 6.29
CA VAL A 62 4.96 7.10 7.23
C VAL A 62 4.02 7.09 8.43
N GLU A 63 3.85 8.25 9.09
CA GLU A 63 3.01 8.36 10.28
C GLU A 63 1.55 8.00 9.99
N ALA A 64 1.01 8.48 8.86
CA ALA A 64 -0.36 8.21 8.46
C ALA A 64 -0.59 6.72 8.19
N LEU A 65 0.31 6.07 7.44
CA LEU A 65 0.20 4.65 7.12
C LEU A 65 0.35 3.78 8.38
N GLU A 66 1.35 4.05 9.23
CA GLU A 66 1.53 3.36 10.50
C GLU A 66 0.29 3.48 11.40
N THR A 67 -0.25 4.69 11.51
CA THR A 67 -1.43 4.95 12.35
C THR A 67 -2.63 4.16 11.85
N ARG A 68 -2.83 4.12 10.53
CA ARG A 68 -3.92 3.34 9.92
C ARG A 68 -3.73 1.85 10.18
N LEU A 69 -2.54 1.32 9.96
CA LEU A 69 -2.23 -0.09 10.22
C LEU A 69 -2.45 -0.45 11.69
N LYS A 70 -1.90 0.31 12.63
CA LYS A 70 -2.09 0.11 14.07
C LYS A 70 -3.58 0.06 14.43
N ARG A 71 -4.43 0.89 13.82
CA ARG A 71 -5.88 0.89 14.05
C ARG A 71 -6.59 -0.34 13.48
N VAL A 72 -6.15 -0.85 12.32
CA VAL A 72 -6.73 -2.02 11.67
C VAL A 72 -6.31 -3.31 12.38
N VAL A 73 -5.02 -3.46 12.69
CA VAL A 73 -4.48 -4.70 13.24
C VAL A 73 -4.79 -4.90 14.73
N ARG A 74 -5.06 -3.83 15.50
CA ARG A 74 -5.29 -3.92 16.96
C ARG A 74 -6.44 -4.82 17.39
N PHE A 75 -7.37 -5.12 16.48
CA PHE A 75 -8.54 -5.95 16.77
C PHE A 75 -8.42 -7.38 16.26
N LEU A 76 -7.30 -7.72 15.62
CA LEU A 76 -7.07 -9.07 15.13
C LEU A 76 -6.80 -10.02 16.31
N PRO A 77 -7.38 -11.23 16.30
CA PRO A 77 -6.96 -12.29 17.20
C PRO A 77 -5.45 -12.57 17.02
N PRO A 78 -4.72 -12.92 18.10
CA PRO A 78 -3.27 -13.16 18.04
C PRO A 78 -2.82 -14.21 17.00
N GLU A 79 -3.69 -15.18 16.70
CA GLU A 79 -3.47 -16.26 15.74
C GLU A 79 -3.74 -15.87 14.28
N VAL A 80 -4.29 -14.68 14.04
CA VAL A 80 -4.60 -14.19 12.69
C VAL A 80 -3.44 -13.34 12.20
N SER A 81 -2.84 -13.75 11.07
CA SER A 81 -1.81 -12.96 10.39
C SER A 81 -2.29 -11.53 10.10
N PRO A 82 -1.51 -10.48 10.45
CA PRO A 82 -1.84 -9.11 10.11
C PRO A 82 -1.58 -8.80 8.62
N MET A 83 -0.82 -9.65 7.93
CA MET A 83 -0.32 -9.41 6.57
C MET A 83 -1.41 -9.09 5.53
N PRO A 84 -2.59 -9.75 5.49
CA PRO A 84 -3.65 -9.35 4.58
C PRO A 84 -4.02 -7.87 4.78
N ASN A 85 -4.17 -7.43 6.03
CA ASN A 85 -4.51 -6.05 6.35
C ASN A 85 -3.39 -5.08 5.98
N GLU A 86 -2.12 -5.48 6.08
CA GLU A 86 -0.99 -4.69 5.58
C GLU A 86 -1.11 -4.46 4.06
N VAL A 87 -1.34 -5.53 3.30
CA VAL A 87 -1.49 -5.48 1.83
C VAL A 87 -2.67 -4.59 1.43
N TYR A 88 -3.86 -4.82 2.00
CA TYR A 88 -5.04 -4.03 1.67
C TYR A 88 -4.86 -2.56 2.05
N THR A 89 -4.33 -2.29 3.25
CA THR A 89 -4.15 -0.92 3.73
C THR A 89 -3.18 -0.15 2.85
N ALA A 90 -2.11 -0.79 2.35
CA ALA A 90 -1.16 -0.15 1.45
C ALA A 90 -1.81 0.31 0.14
N ILE A 91 -2.64 -0.54 -0.48
CA ILE A 91 -3.33 -0.21 -1.72
C ILE A 91 -4.35 0.91 -1.49
N GLU A 92 -5.14 0.81 -0.43
CA GLU A 92 -6.11 1.84 -0.08
C GLU A 92 -5.45 3.17 0.31
N PHE A 93 -4.26 3.14 0.91
CA PHE A 93 -3.50 4.34 1.22
C PHE A 93 -3.07 5.05 -0.07
N LEU A 94 -2.55 4.31 -1.05
CA LEU A 94 -2.22 4.88 -2.35
C LEU A 94 -3.45 5.51 -3.02
N MET A 95 -4.56 4.79 -3.07
CA MET A 95 -5.77 5.31 -3.71
C MET A 95 -6.36 6.53 -3.03
N TYR A 96 -6.61 6.44 -1.73
CA TYR A 96 -7.47 7.40 -1.05
C TYR A 96 -6.68 8.52 -0.39
N GLU A 97 -5.47 8.24 0.12
CA GLU A 97 -4.64 9.26 0.76
C GLU A 97 -3.74 9.96 -0.26
N ILE A 98 -3.11 9.21 -1.18
CA ILE A 98 -2.18 9.79 -2.16
C ILE A 98 -2.93 10.34 -3.37
N HIS A 99 -3.74 9.52 -4.05
CA HIS A 99 -4.45 9.97 -5.25
C HIS A 99 -5.73 10.76 -4.93
N GLY A 100 -6.17 10.77 -3.67
CA GLY A 100 -7.36 11.49 -3.24
C GLY A 100 -8.66 10.94 -3.82
N GLU A 101 -8.68 9.66 -4.22
CA GLU A 101 -9.87 9.04 -4.78
C GLU A 101 -11.00 8.93 -3.74
N PRO A 102 -12.27 9.08 -4.15
CA PRO A 102 -13.38 8.94 -3.23
C PRO A 102 -13.59 7.47 -2.83
N VAL A 103 -13.73 7.23 -1.53
CA VAL A 103 -14.07 5.89 -1.01
C VAL A 103 -15.51 5.54 -1.40
N ARG A 104 -15.66 4.53 -2.26
CA ARG A 104 -16.96 3.93 -2.62
C ARG A 104 -17.06 2.55 -2.00
N VAL A 105 -17.81 2.45 -0.90
CA VAL A 105 -17.85 1.23 -0.05
C VAL A 105 -18.15 -0.05 -0.85
N GLY A 106 -19.11 -0.02 -1.77
CA GLY A 106 -19.43 -1.20 -2.58
C GLY A 106 -18.30 -1.62 -3.53
N GLU A 107 -17.57 -0.66 -4.08
CA GLU A 107 -16.43 -0.91 -4.98
C GLU A 107 -15.20 -1.40 -4.20
N ALA A 108 -14.95 -0.79 -3.03
CA ALA A 108 -13.90 -1.23 -2.11
C ALA A 108 -14.12 -2.68 -1.65
N TRP A 109 -15.36 -3.06 -1.35
CA TRP A 109 -15.71 -4.43 -0.98
C TRP A 109 -15.46 -5.41 -2.12
N LEU A 110 -15.93 -5.10 -3.33
CA LEU A 110 -15.71 -5.95 -4.50
C LEU A 110 -14.22 -6.15 -4.80
N ARG A 111 -13.41 -5.08 -4.75
CA ARG A 111 -11.96 -5.15 -4.96
C ARG A 111 -11.28 -6.04 -3.92
N LEU A 112 -11.71 -5.96 -2.67
CA LEU A 112 -11.21 -6.81 -1.60
C LEU A 112 -11.55 -8.29 -1.85
N GLU A 113 -12.77 -8.60 -2.29
CA GLU A 113 -13.15 -9.97 -2.67
C GLU A 113 -12.30 -10.50 -3.83
N LEU A 114 -12.15 -9.71 -4.91
CA LEU A 114 -11.35 -10.08 -6.07
C LEU A 114 -9.88 -10.34 -5.71
N LEU A 115 -9.29 -9.46 -4.89
CA LEU A 115 -7.90 -9.62 -4.46
C LEU A 115 -7.74 -10.82 -3.52
N ALA A 116 -8.72 -11.07 -2.64
CA ALA A 116 -8.72 -12.28 -1.80
C ALA A 116 -8.76 -13.56 -2.64
N ASP A 117 -9.55 -13.57 -3.72
CA ASP A 117 -9.61 -14.71 -4.64
C ASP A 117 -8.29 -14.92 -5.41
N GLU A 118 -7.62 -13.85 -5.85
CA GLU A 118 -6.29 -13.94 -6.47
C GLU A 118 -5.24 -14.52 -5.51
N ILE A 119 -5.29 -14.15 -4.23
CA ILE A 119 -4.40 -14.72 -3.21
C ILE A 119 -4.70 -16.20 -3.01
N ARG A 120 -5.97 -16.58 -2.84
CA ARG A 120 -6.38 -17.99 -2.65
C ARG A 120 -6.02 -18.88 -3.83
N ALA A 121 -6.07 -18.35 -5.05
CA ALA A 121 -5.72 -19.08 -6.27
C ALA A 121 -4.22 -19.41 -6.37
N ARG A 122 -3.36 -18.83 -5.51
CA ARG A 122 -1.90 -18.99 -5.51
C ARG A 122 -1.44 -19.61 -4.18
N PRO A 123 -1.31 -20.95 -4.07
CA PRO A 123 -1.08 -21.63 -2.79
C PRO A 123 0.11 -21.10 -1.98
N LEU A 124 1.25 -20.85 -2.62
CA LEU A 124 2.45 -20.32 -1.95
C LEU A 124 2.22 -18.90 -1.39
N LEU A 125 1.51 -18.06 -2.15
CA LEU A 125 1.19 -16.70 -1.72
C LEU A 125 0.12 -16.70 -0.63
N HIS A 126 -0.88 -17.58 -0.75
CA HIS A 126 -1.87 -17.79 0.30
C HIS A 126 -1.21 -18.21 1.61
N ASP A 127 -0.28 -19.17 1.57
CA ASP A 127 0.44 -19.61 2.76
C ASP A 127 1.33 -18.50 3.33
N LEU A 128 1.99 -17.71 2.48
CA LEU A 128 2.73 -16.52 2.92
C LEU A 128 1.82 -15.52 3.65
N VAL A 129 0.72 -15.13 3.00
CA VAL A 129 -0.23 -14.12 3.50
C VAL A 129 -0.92 -14.59 4.79
N THR A 130 -1.21 -15.88 4.91
CA THR A 130 -1.83 -16.46 6.11
C THR A 130 -0.84 -16.82 7.21
N GLY A 131 0.46 -16.54 7.03
CA GLY A 131 1.50 -16.84 8.02
C GLY A 131 1.78 -18.34 8.19
N ARG A 132 1.49 -19.14 7.15
CA ARG A 132 1.72 -20.59 7.08
C ARG A 132 2.92 -20.98 6.23
N ALA A 133 3.59 -20.02 5.59
CA ALA A 133 4.86 -20.25 4.93
C ALA A 133 5.93 -20.58 5.98
N ASN A 134 6.35 -21.85 6.03
CA ASN A 134 7.46 -22.33 6.87
C ASN A 134 8.81 -22.07 6.20
#